data_AF-A0A356VYN4-F1
#
_entry.id   AF-A0A356VYN4-F1
#
_cell.length_a   1.000
_cell.length_b   1.000
_cell.length_c   1.000
_cell.angle_alpha   90.00
_cell.angle_beta   90.00
_cell.angle_gamma   90.00
#
_symmetry.space_group_name_H-M   'P 1'
#
loop_
_entity.id
_entity.type
_entity.pdbx_description
1 polymer ?
#
loop_
_entity_poly.entity_id
_entity_poly.type
_entity_poly.pdbx_seq_one_letter_code
_entity_poly.pdbx_strand_id
1 'polypeptide(L)' 'PHREPMLLLDEAELKEENLAVGRYTVKGDEWFLQGHFPGMPIVP' A
#
# COMPACT_ATOMS: atom_id res chain seq x y z
N PRO A 1 -1.19 16.35 -2.29
CA PRO A 1 -0.27 15.21 -2.48
C PRO A 1 -0.55 14.12 -1.43
N HIS A 2 -0.30 12.84 -1.72
CA HIS A 2 -0.57 11.74 -0.78
C HIS A 2 0.17 11.92 0.56
N ARG A 3 -0.51 11.52 1.64
CA ARG A 3 -0.07 11.55 3.04
C ARG A 3 -0.76 10.38 3.77
N GLU A 4 -0.35 10.11 5.01
CA GLU A 4 -1.06 9.14 5.83
C GLU A 4 -2.56 9.47 5.99
N PRO A 5 -3.44 8.46 6.04
CA PRO A 5 -3.14 7.03 5.95
C PRO A 5 -3.21 6.47 4.51
N MET A 6 -3.15 7.35 3.50
CA MET A 6 -3.27 7.03 2.07
C MET A 6 -1.96 7.23 1.29
N LEU A 7 -0.83 7.22 1.98
CA LEU A 7 0.49 7.06 1.37
C LEU A 7 0.80 5.57 1.32
N LEU A 8 0.45 4.94 0.20
CA LEU A 8 0.52 3.48 0.00
C LEU A 8 1.78 3.07 -0.79
N LEU A 9 2.93 3.64 -0.42
CA LEU A 9 4.21 3.40 -1.07
C LEU A 9 5.30 3.53 -0.02
N ASP A 10 6.04 2.45 0.22
CA ASP A 10 7.17 2.44 1.16
C ASP A 10 8.47 2.80 0.44
N GLU A 11 8.67 2.22 -0.73
CA GLU A 11 9.87 2.40 -1.55
C GLU A 11 9.54 2.43 -3.04
N ALA A 12 10.42 3.09 -3.80
CA ALA A 12 10.35 3.13 -5.25
C ALA A 12 11.76 3.11 -5.84
N GLU A 13 11.92 2.38 -6.93
CA GLU A 13 13.15 2.33 -7.71
C GLU A 13 12.84 2.53 -9.21
N LEU A 14 13.72 3.23 -9.93
CA LEU A 14 13.70 3.27 -11.39
C LEU A 14 14.50 2.07 -11.89
N LYS A 15 13.84 1.12 -12.55
CA LYS A 15 14.51 -0.05 -13.15
C LYS A 15 15.05 0.25 -14.55
N GLU A 16 14.30 1.03 -15.33
CA GLU A 16 14.66 1.44 -16.70
C GLU A 16 14.10 2.84 -16.97
N GLU A 17 14.50 3.49 -18.07
CA GLU A 17 14.11 4.87 -18.39
C GLU A 17 12.59 5.12 -18.29
N ASN A 18 11.77 4.11 -18.62
CA ASN A 18 10.31 4.19 -18.56
C ASN A 18 9.66 3.12 -17.65
N LEU A 19 10.42 2.58 -16.69
CA LEU A 19 9.90 1.58 -15.74
C LEU A 19 10.32 1.91 -14.31
N ALA A 20 9.33 2.26 -13.49
CA ALA A 20 9.49 2.35 -12.04
C ALA A 20 8.81 1.16 -11.35
N VAL A 21 9.40 0.67 -10.27
CA VAL A 21 8.83 -0.38 -9.41
C VAL A 21 8.67 0.19 -8.02
N GLY A 22 7.43 0.17 -7.53
CA GLY A 22 7.10 0.53 -6.16
C GLY A 22 6.82 -0.71 -5.32
N ARG A 23 7.08 -0.64 -4.01
CA ARG A 23 6.65 -1.67 -3.06
C ARG A 23 5.90 -1.03 -1.89
N TYR A 24 4.94 -1.81 -1.39
CA TYR A 24 4.18 -1.50 -0.19
C TYR A 24 4.01 -2.78 0.61
N THR A 25 4.32 -2.71 1.89
CA THR A 25 4.21 -3.83 2.81
C THR A 25 2.87 -3.74 3.53
N VAL A 26 1.98 -4.69 3.26
CA VAL A 26 0.73 -4.83 4.00
C VAL A 26 1.05 -5.38 5.38
N LYS A 27 0.80 -4.57 6.42
CA LYS A 27 1.10 -4.86 7.83
C LYS A 27 -0.04 -5.59 8.54
N GLY A 28 -1.26 -5.46 8.06
CA GLY A 28 -2.46 -6.08 8.65
C GLY A 28 -3.23 -5.16 9.61
N ASP A 29 -2.63 -4.04 10.03
CA ASP A 29 -3.22 -3.06 10.94
C ASP A 29 -3.75 -1.80 10.21
N GLU A 30 -3.68 -1.78 8.88
CA GLU A 30 -4.18 -0.68 8.08
C GLU A 30 -5.67 -0.44 8.33
N TRP A 31 -6.05 0.84 8.41
CA TRP A 31 -7.43 1.26 8.67
C TRP A 31 -8.42 0.63 7.69
N PHE A 32 -8.03 0.40 6.44
CA PHE A 32 -8.90 -0.16 5.40
C PHE A 32 -9.13 -1.67 5.58
N LEU A 33 -8.21 -2.41 6.22
CA LEU A 33 -8.39 -3.84 6.49
C LEU A 33 -9.40 -4.10 7.61
N GLN A 34 -9.61 -3.13 8.50
CA GLN A 34 -10.61 -3.24 9.58
C GLN A 34 -12.04 -3.37 9.03
N GLY A 35 -12.30 -2.74 7.87
CA GLY A 35 -13.60 -2.76 7.20
C GLY A 35 -13.68 -3.67 5.97
N HIS A 36 -12.56 -4.23 5.52
CA HIS A 36 -12.51 -5.00 4.27
C HIS A 36 -11.82 -6.35 4.49
N PHE A 37 -12.51 -7.37 4.97
CA PHE A 37 -13.82 -7.35 5.63
C PHE A 37 -13.66 -7.64 7.13
N PRO A 38 -14.62 -7.27 7.99
CA PRO A 38 -14.56 -7.62 9.41
C PRO A 38 -14.36 -9.14 9.60
N GLY A 39 -13.27 -9.52 10.28
CA GLY A 39 -12.89 -10.93 10.51
C GLY A 39 -12.23 -11.63 9.31
N MET A 40 -12.06 -10.94 8.18
CA MET A 40 -11.42 -11.47 6.96
C MET A 40 -10.66 -10.33 6.24
N PRO A 41 -9.48 -9.93 6.73
CA PRO A 41 -8.73 -8.80 6.18
C PRO A 41 -8.22 -9.12 4.77
N ILE A 42 -8.64 -8.32 3.80
CA ILE A 42 -8.31 -8.41 2.37
C ILE A 42 -8.01 -6.99 1.90
N VAL A 43 -6.91 -6.80 1.17
CA VAL A 43 -6.59 -5.48 0.60
C VAL A 43 -7.68 -5.12 -0.44
N PRO A 44 -8.30 -3.92 -0.36
CA PRO A 44 -9.25 -3.43 -1.36
C PRO A 44 -8.67 -3.31 -2.78
#